data_AF-A0A846LJX1-F1
#
_entry.id   AF-A0A846LJX1-F1
#
_cell.length_a   1.000
_cell.length_b   1.000
_cell.length_c   1.000
_cell.angle_alpha   90.00
_cell.angle_beta   90.00
_cell.angle_gamma   90.00
#
_symmetry.space_group_name_H-M   'P 1'
#
loop_
_entity.id
_entity.type
_entity.pdbx_description
1 polymer ?
#
loop_
_entity_poly.entity_id
_entity_poly.type
_entity_poly.pdbx_seq_one_letter_code
_entity_poly.pdbx_strand_id
1 'polypeptide(L)'
;MIGGLLFTVGLLAEARCAVGRCPDAGWYRLVALDSVGALPRLFTTAVFLAAGLLAGVGAVRSTGRARWWWAAVLAAGVVLAVAKAGSVSTAAEQDGGRYATLAGTLLLSGVGLSVLWWAGRRWSVRGTARVTLALAGYVVAALGLDQVTVAVRAVSGSPLALAVATYLEEGAEAVAALLLLAVVSAWRPGRT
;
A
#
# COMPACT_ATOMS: atom_id res chain seq x y z
N MET A 1 2.65 -16.81 4.40
CA MET A 1 1.52 -17.71 4.04
C MET A 1 0.16 -17.16 4.47
N ILE A 2 0.02 -16.57 5.67
CA ILE A 2 -1.26 -16.02 6.18
C ILE A 2 -1.87 -14.98 5.23
N GLY A 3 -1.09 -14.02 4.72
CA GLY A 3 -1.58 -13.01 3.77
C GLY A 3 -2.22 -13.62 2.53
N GLY A 4 -1.52 -14.50 1.81
CA GLY A 4 -2.05 -15.15 0.61
C GLY A 4 -3.37 -15.90 0.84
N LEU A 5 -3.55 -16.52 2.00
CA LEU A 5 -4.81 -17.17 2.36
C LEU A 5 -5.95 -16.15 2.51
N LEU A 6 -5.71 -15.02 3.18
CA LEU A 6 -6.71 -13.96 3.37
C LEU A 6 -7.22 -13.41 2.02
N PHE A 7 -6.30 -13.06 1.12
CA PHE A 7 -6.67 -12.55 -0.21
C PHE A 7 -7.41 -13.61 -1.03
N THR A 8 -6.98 -14.87 -0.96
CA THR A 8 -7.63 -15.97 -1.71
C THR A 8 -9.04 -16.25 -1.20
N VAL A 9 -9.26 -16.19 0.12
CA VAL A 9 -10.59 -16.31 0.72
C VAL A 9 -11.51 -15.16 0.29
N GLY A 10 -10.98 -13.93 0.23
CA GLY A 10 -11.72 -12.76 -0.27
C GLY A 10 -12.15 -12.92 -1.74
N LEU A 11 -11.22 -13.33 -2.61
CA LEU A 11 -11.53 -13.61 -4.02
C LEU A 11 -12.61 -14.69 -4.17
N LEU A 12 -12.54 -15.77 -3.37
CA LEU A 12 -13.56 -16.82 -3.41
C LEU A 12 -14.93 -16.31 -2.94
N ALA A 13 -14.98 -15.41 -1.95
CA ALA A 13 -16.23 -14.81 -1.50
C ALA A 13 -16.85 -13.91 -2.57
N GLU A 14 -16.05 -13.06 -3.23
CA GLU A 14 -16.52 -12.20 -4.32
C GLU A 14 -16.94 -13.02 -5.56
N ALA A 15 -16.16 -14.03 -5.94
CA ALA A 15 -16.49 -14.91 -7.06
C ALA A 15 -17.80 -15.68 -6.81
N ARG A 16 -18.05 -16.14 -5.58
CA ARG A 16 -19.32 -16.79 -5.21
C ARG A 16 -20.50 -15.83 -5.26
N CYS A 17 -20.31 -14.59 -4.81
CA CYS A 17 -21.36 -13.58 -4.88
C CYS A 17 -21.65 -13.17 -6.35
N ALA A 18 -20.62 -13.10 -7.20
CA ALA A 18 -20.74 -12.85 -8.63
C ALA A 18 -21.60 -13.88 -9.38
N VAL A 19 -21.69 -15.12 -8.89
CA VAL A 19 -22.56 -16.18 -9.44
C VAL A 19 -23.87 -16.36 -8.65
N GLY A 20 -24.24 -15.39 -7.81
CA GLY A 20 -25.52 -15.36 -7.08
C GLY A 20 -25.55 -16.14 -5.76
N ARG A 21 -24.41 -16.61 -5.25
CA ARG A 21 -24.29 -17.31 -3.96
C ARG A 21 -23.51 -16.48 -2.95
N CYS A 22 -24.06 -15.32 -2.57
CA CYS A 22 -23.40 -14.42 -1.64
C CYS A 22 -23.39 -15.02 -0.21
N PRO A 23 -22.25 -14.99 0.49
CA PRO A 23 -22.18 -15.36 1.92
C PRO A 23 -22.96 -14.38 2.80
N ASP A 24 -23.14 -14.72 4.07
CA ASP A 24 -23.77 -13.83 5.06
C ASP A 24 -23.12 -12.44 5.07
N ALA A 25 -23.95 -11.39 5.11
CA ALA A 25 -23.52 -10.00 4.93
C ALA A 25 -22.49 -9.50 5.96
N GLY A 26 -22.44 -10.12 7.15
CA GLY A 26 -21.42 -9.85 8.17
C GLY A 26 -20.07 -10.46 7.80
N TRP A 27 -20.06 -11.74 7.43
CA TRP A 27 -18.84 -12.44 7.01
C TRP A 27 -18.26 -11.85 5.73
N TYR A 28 -19.11 -11.60 4.73
CA TYR A 28 -18.70 -10.99 3.46
C TYR A 28 -17.98 -9.65 3.67
N ARG A 29 -18.45 -8.79 4.58
CA ARG A 29 -17.80 -7.52 4.89
C ARG A 29 -16.40 -7.65 5.51
N LEU A 30 -16.13 -8.75 6.22
CA LEU A 30 -14.82 -8.99 6.83
C LEU A 30 -13.78 -9.50 5.82
N VAL A 31 -14.22 -10.22 4.79
CA VAL A 31 -13.35 -10.88 3.81
C VAL A 31 -13.33 -10.22 2.44
N ALA A 32 -14.29 -9.34 2.13
CA ALA A 32 -14.33 -8.62 0.86
C ALA A 32 -13.04 -7.82 0.65
N LEU A 33 -12.59 -7.72 -0.60
CA LEU A 33 -11.25 -7.22 -0.90
C LEU A 33 -11.15 -5.70 -0.70
N ASP A 34 -12.22 -4.97 -1.01
CA ASP A 34 -12.29 -3.50 -0.97
C ASP A 34 -13.12 -2.94 0.22
N SER A 35 -13.76 -3.80 1.03
CA SER A 35 -14.56 -3.25 2.12
C SER A 35 -13.71 -2.51 3.16
N VAL A 36 -14.22 -1.37 3.62
CA VAL A 36 -13.60 -0.62 4.72
C VAL A 36 -13.52 -1.51 5.95
N GLY A 37 -12.31 -1.68 6.50
CA GLY A 37 -12.07 -2.55 7.66
C GLY A 37 -11.98 -4.05 7.33
N ALA A 38 -11.90 -4.45 6.06
CA ALA A 38 -11.66 -5.84 5.69
C ALA A 38 -10.31 -6.36 6.18
N LEU A 39 -10.24 -7.66 6.48
CA LEU A 39 -9.01 -8.33 6.90
C LEU A 39 -7.84 -8.14 5.91
N PRO A 40 -8.02 -8.22 4.58
CA PRO A 40 -6.91 -7.97 3.64
C PRO A 40 -6.33 -6.56 3.76
N ARG A 41 -7.17 -5.53 3.88
CA ARG A 41 -6.72 -4.14 4.07
C ARG A 41 -6.08 -3.92 5.44
N LEU A 42 -6.64 -4.51 6.50
CA LEU A 42 -6.04 -4.46 7.84
C LEU A 42 -4.66 -5.12 7.87
N PHE A 43 -4.48 -6.22 7.14
CA PHE A 43 -3.17 -6.86 6.99
C PHE A 43 -2.15 -5.90 6.36
N THR A 44 -2.45 -5.33 5.20
CA THR A 44 -1.56 -4.38 4.51
C THR A 44 -1.28 -3.15 5.37
N THR A 45 -2.30 -2.61 6.04
CA THR A 45 -2.19 -1.50 7.01
C THR A 45 -1.21 -1.84 8.14
N ALA A 46 -1.37 -3.02 8.76
CA ALA A 46 -0.49 -3.46 9.84
C ALA A 46 0.96 -3.62 9.37
N VAL A 47 1.17 -4.10 8.14
CA VAL A 47 2.51 -4.21 7.53
C VAL A 47 3.15 -2.84 7.34
N PHE A 48 2.40 -1.84 6.85
CA PHE A 48 2.91 -0.46 6.74
C PHE A 48 3.25 0.15 8.09
N LEU A 49 2.40 -0.05 9.10
CA LEU A 49 2.69 0.40 10.45
C LEU A 49 3.95 -0.27 11.00
N ALA A 50 4.11 -1.58 10.82
CA ALA A 50 5.31 -2.29 11.25
C ALA A 50 6.58 -1.75 10.56
N ALA A 51 6.51 -1.51 9.24
CA ALA A 51 7.62 -0.93 8.49
C ALA A 51 7.95 0.49 8.96
N GLY A 52 6.92 1.31 9.19
CA GLY A 52 7.05 2.66 9.75
C GLY A 52 7.70 2.65 11.13
N LEU A 53 7.23 1.79 12.04
CA LEU A 53 7.79 1.65 13.39
C LEU A 53 9.26 1.23 13.36
N LEU A 54 9.63 0.28 12.50
CA LEU A 54 11.03 -0.10 12.33
C LEU A 54 11.88 1.05 11.77
N ALA A 55 11.35 1.84 10.84
CA ALA A 55 11.99 3.07 10.39
C ALA A 55 12.12 4.08 11.54
N GLY A 56 11.13 4.19 12.42
CA GLY A 56 11.19 5.00 13.64
C GLY A 56 12.30 4.56 14.59
N VAL A 57 12.47 3.25 14.81
CA VAL A 57 13.61 2.70 15.54
C VAL A 57 14.93 3.08 14.84
N GLY A 58 14.97 3.01 13.51
CA GLY A 58 16.09 3.49 12.70
C GLY A 58 16.40 4.97 12.92
N ALA A 59 15.37 5.81 13.03
CA ALA A 59 15.50 7.24 13.29
C ALA A 59 16.08 7.52 14.68
N VAL A 60 15.59 6.83 15.72
CA VAL A 60 16.07 6.99 17.10
C VAL A 60 17.53 6.53 17.26
N ARG A 61 17.92 5.47 16.54
CA ARG A 61 19.30 4.92 16.58
C ARG A 61 20.28 5.62 15.65
N SER A 62 19.82 6.49 14.76
CA SER A 62 20.67 7.23 13.82
C SER A 62 21.03 8.60 14.38
N THR A 63 22.25 9.05 14.13
CA THR A 63 22.71 10.39 14.47
C THR A 63 22.71 11.32 13.25
N GLY A 64 22.68 12.63 13.50
CA GLY A 64 22.76 13.65 12.46
C GLY A 64 21.61 13.60 11.44
N ARG A 65 21.94 13.76 10.15
CA ARG A 65 20.95 13.90 9.08
C ARG A 65 20.25 12.59 8.69
N ALA A 66 20.87 11.45 8.98
CA ALA A 66 20.26 10.13 8.74
C ALA A 66 18.98 9.93 9.55
N ARG A 67 18.88 10.54 10.74
CA ARG A 67 17.65 10.53 11.56
C ARG A 67 16.45 11.11 10.81
N TRP A 68 16.64 12.24 10.11
CA TRP A 68 15.57 12.88 9.35
C TRP A 68 15.11 12.03 8.16
N TRP A 69 16.04 11.33 7.53
CA TRP A 69 15.70 10.40 6.45
C TRP A 69 14.83 9.24 6.94
N TRP A 70 15.20 8.61 8.05
CA TRP A 70 14.40 7.55 8.66
C TRP A 70 13.05 8.05 9.20
N ALA A 71 13.01 9.28 9.73
CA ALA A 71 11.75 9.92 10.13
C ALA A 71 10.82 10.14 8.94
N ALA A 72 11.35 10.48 7.76
CA ALA A 72 10.55 10.58 6.54
C ALA A 72 10.00 9.21 6.09
N VAL A 73 10.79 8.13 6.22
CA VAL A 73 10.30 6.77 5.94
C VAL A 73 9.22 6.33 6.93
N LEU A 74 9.36 6.66 8.22
CA LEU A 74 8.31 6.47 9.22
C LEU A 74 7.03 7.22 8.83
N ALA A 75 7.15 8.50 8.50
CA ALA A 75 6.01 9.32 8.09
C ALA A 75 5.31 8.73 6.86
N ALA A 76 6.06 8.28 5.85
CA ALA A 76 5.52 7.59 4.69
C ALA A 76 4.74 6.32 5.10
N GLY A 77 5.32 5.48 5.96
CA GLY A 77 4.63 4.27 6.47
C GLY A 77 3.32 4.59 7.20
N VAL A 78 3.29 5.65 8.01
CA VAL A 78 2.07 6.11 8.69
C VAL A 78 1.03 6.61 7.69
N VAL A 79 1.44 7.46 6.73
CA VAL A 79 0.52 7.98 5.70
C VAL A 79 -0.08 6.84 4.89
N LEU A 80 0.71 5.85 4.48
CA LEU A 80 0.24 4.68 3.74
C LEU A 80 -0.72 3.81 4.57
N ALA A 81 -0.41 3.61 5.85
CA ALA A 81 -1.31 2.90 6.76
C ALA A 81 -2.65 3.63 6.92
N VAL A 82 -2.63 4.96 7.10
CA VAL A 82 -3.85 5.77 7.18
C VAL A 82 -4.63 5.71 5.87
N ALA A 83 -3.95 5.79 4.73
CA ALA A 83 -4.59 5.69 3.42
C ALA A 83 -5.28 4.34 3.19
N LYS A 84 -4.72 3.24 3.72
CA LYS A 84 -5.39 1.92 3.66
C LYS A 84 -6.44 1.68 4.73
N ALA A 85 -6.30 2.26 5.92
CA ALA A 85 -7.29 2.13 6.99
C ALA A 85 -8.51 3.02 6.76
N GLY A 86 -8.27 4.26 6.34
CA GLY A 86 -9.29 5.25 6.08
C GLY A 86 -9.56 5.32 4.59
N SER A 87 -10.70 4.78 4.16
CA SER A 87 -11.33 5.19 2.90
C SER A 87 -11.86 6.62 3.04
N VAL A 88 -10.98 7.60 3.23
CA VAL A 88 -11.33 9.04 3.37
C VAL A 88 -11.61 9.67 1.99
N SER A 89 -11.63 8.89 0.91
CA SER A 89 -11.95 9.36 -0.45
C SER A 89 -13.45 9.53 -0.72
N THR A 90 -14.34 9.06 0.17
CA THR A 90 -15.79 9.03 -0.07
C THR A 90 -16.49 10.40 -0.10
N ALA A 91 -15.81 11.50 0.25
CA ALA A 91 -16.39 12.84 0.18
C ALA A 91 -15.81 13.74 -0.95
N ALA A 92 -14.64 13.41 -1.51
CA ALA A 92 -13.96 14.24 -2.51
C ALA A 92 -14.07 13.72 -3.96
N GLU A 93 -14.47 12.46 -4.15
CA GLU A 93 -14.59 11.86 -5.49
C GLU A 93 -15.95 12.07 -6.18
N GLN A 94 -16.95 12.64 -5.50
CA GLN A 94 -18.28 12.80 -6.11
C GLN A 94 -18.36 13.90 -7.18
N ASP A 95 -17.43 14.86 -7.23
CA ASP A 95 -17.52 16.03 -8.13
C ASP A 95 -16.34 16.17 -9.13
N GLY A 96 -15.93 15.09 -9.80
CA GLY A 96 -14.99 15.16 -10.93
C GLY A 96 -13.50 15.35 -10.57
N GLY A 97 -13.17 15.28 -9.27
CA GLY A 97 -11.80 15.46 -8.75
C GLY A 97 -10.83 14.30 -8.97
N ARG A 98 -11.24 13.20 -9.61
CA ARG A 98 -10.43 11.98 -9.76
C ARG A 98 -9.09 12.20 -10.48
N TYR A 99 -9.10 13.00 -11.54
CA TYR A 99 -7.87 13.34 -12.25
C TYR A 99 -6.95 14.21 -11.39
N ALA A 100 -7.53 15.10 -10.57
CA ALA A 100 -6.77 15.93 -9.65
C ALA A 100 -6.17 15.11 -8.49
N THR A 101 -6.87 14.12 -7.94
CA THR A 101 -6.33 13.21 -6.93
C THR A 101 -5.25 12.30 -7.50
N LEU A 102 -5.44 11.76 -8.71
CA LEU A 102 -4.42 10.96 -9.38
C LEU A 102 -3.17 11.79 -9.72
N ALA A 103 -3.34 12.96 -10.35
CA ALA A 103 -2.24 13.85 -10.67
C ALA A 103 -1.51 14.34 -9.40
N GLY A 104 -2.27 14.68 -8.36
CA GLY A 104 -1.74 15.07 -7.06
C GLY A 104 -0.93 13.96 -6.40
N THR A 105 -1.43 12.71 -6.45
CA THR A 105 -0.72 11.55 -5.87
C THR A 105 0.53 11.18 -6.66
N LEU A 106 0.47 11.27 -7.99
CA LEU A 106 1.64 11.09 -8.87
C LEU A 106 2.71 12.15 -8.62
N LEU A 107 2.32 13.42 -8.55
CA LEU A 107 3.24 14.53 -8.24
C LEU A 107 3.86 14.36 -6.86
N LEU A 108 3.03 14.12 -5.84
CA LEU A 108 3.49 13.95 -4.47
C LEU A 108 4.44 12.77 -4.34
N SER A 109 4.12 11.64 -4.99
CA SER A 109 4.96 10.44 -4.97
C SER A 109 6.25 10.64 -5.75
N GLY A 110 6.19 11.25 -6.94
CA GLY A 110 7.37 11.56 -7.76
C GLY A 110 8.35 12.50 -7.04
N VAL A 111 7.83 13.59 -6.47
CA VAL A 111 8.63 14.54 -5.69
C VAL A 111 9.15 13.90 -4.42
N GLY A 112 8.28 13.23 -3.65
CA GLY A 112 8.62 12.59 -2.38
C GLY A 112 9.71 11.52 -2.55
N LEU A 113 9.56 10.63 -3.53
CA LEU A 113 10.57 9.61 -3.84
C LEU A 113 11.88 10.22 -4.31
N SER A 114 11.83 11.28 -5.13
CA SER A 114 13.03 11.96 -5.62
C SER A 114 13.80 12.64 -4.47
N VAL A 115 13.09 13.34 -3.59
CA VAL A 115 13.65 13.95 -2.39
C VAL A 115 14.23 12.88 -1.46
N LEU A 116 13.51 11.80 -1.21
CA LEU A 116 13.95 10.71 -0.35
C LEU A 116 15.20 10.03 -0.91
N TRP A 117 15.23 9.73 -2.22
CA TRP A 117 16.38 9.16 -2.91
C TRP A 117 17.59 10.08 -2.82
N TRP A 118 17.41 11.35 -3.17
CA TRP A 118 18.50 12.33 -3.21
C TRP A 118 19.05 12.60 -1.81
N ALA A 119 18.19 12.80 -0.81
CA ALA A 119 18.60 13.01 0.57
C ALA A 119 19.33 11.80 1.13
N GLY A 120 18.83 10.59 0.87
CA GLY A 120 19.46 9.35 1.32
C GLY A 120 20.86 9.15 0.70
N ARG A 121 21.03 9.45 -0.60
CA ARG A 121 22.35 9.46 -1.24
C ARG A 121 23.26 10.55 -0.67
N ARG A 122 22.75 11.77 -0.49
CA ARG A 122 23.53 12.92 -0.01
C ARG A 122 24.04 12.74 1.42
N TRP A 123 23.27 12.03 2.25
CA TRP A 123 23.60 11.75 3.65
C TRP A 123 24.16 10.33 3.87
N SER A 124 24.47 9.61 2.78
CA SER A 124 25.07 8.26 2.80
C SER A 124 24.32 7.26 3.67
N VAL A 125 22.98 7.31 3.66
CA VAL A 125 22.14 6.41 4.45
C VAL A 125 22.19 5.00 3.85
N ARG A 126 22.56 4.00 4.67
CA ARG A 126 22.57 2.61 4.24
C ARG A 126 21.14 2.14 3.95
N GLY A 127 20.95 1.53 2.79
CA GLY A 127 19.66 0.99 2.38
C GLY A 127 18.76 1.97 1.62
N THR A 128 19.19 3.22 1.37
CA THR A 128 18.41 4.21 0.60
C THR A 128 17.85 3.61 -0.68
N ALA A 129 18.71 2.99 -1.50
CA ALA A 129 18.26 2.50 -2.79
C ALA A 129 17.17 1.44 -2.69
N ARG A 130 17.32 0.50 -1.76
CA ARG A 130 16.36 -0.59 -1.57
C ARG A 130 15.03 -0.08 -1.03
N VAL A 131 15.05 0.82 -0.04
CA VAL A 131 13.83 1.38 0.58
C VAL A 131 13.07 2.23 -0.42
N THR A 132 13.77 3.12 -1.13
CA THR A 132 13.13 3.97 -2.15
C THR A 132 12.57 3.12 -3.30
N LEU A 133 13.29 2.09 -3.76
CA LEU A 133 12.78 1.19 -4.80
C LEU A 133 11.56 0.38 -4.32
N ALA A 134 11.53 -0.05 -3.07
CA ALA A 134 10.36 -0.72 -2.50
C ALA A 134 9.14 0.22 -2.45
N LEU A 135 9.33 1.47 -2.02
CA LEU A 135 8.28 2.49 -2.05
C LEU A 135 7.83 2.82 -3.48
N ALA A 136 8.77 2.93 -4.42
CA ALA A 136 8.44 3.14 -5.83
C ALA A 136 7.64 1.95 -6.41
N GLY A 137 8.02 0.72 -6.07
CA GLY A 137 7.28 -0.49 -6.42
C GLY A 137 5.87 -0.49 -5.85
N TYR A 138 5.69 -0.03 -4.60
CA TYR A 138 4.37 0.17 -4.03
C TYR A 138 3.54 1.21 -4.79
N VAL A 139 4.12 2.37 -5.11
CA VAL A 139 3.43 3.42 -5.89
C VAL A 139 2.98 2.89 -7.25
N VAL A 140 3.85 2.14 -7.94
CA VAL A 140 3.51 1.52 -9.23
C VAL A 140 2.41 0.48 -9.08
N ALA A 141 2.45 -0.36 -8.04
CA ALA A 141 1.39 -1.34 -7.78
C ALA A 141 0.06 -0.64 -7.49
N ALA A 142 0.04 0.29 -6.54
CA ALA A 142 -1.18 0.99 -6.11
C ALA A 142 -1.79 1.81 -7.26
N LEU A 143 -1.01 2.71 -7.87
CA LEU A 143 -1.54 3.58 -8.93
C LEU A 143 -1.75 2.83 -10.24
N GLY A 144 -0.85 1.91 -10.61
CA GLY A 144 -0.95 1.19 -11.86
C GLY A 144 -2.12 0.21 -11.87
N LEU A 145 -2.30 -0.56 -10.80
CA LEU A 145 -3.36 -1.56 -10.73
C LEU A 145 -4.73 -0.92 -10.46
N ASP A 146 -4.81 0.20 -9.75
CA ASP A 146 -6.05 0.99 -9.67
C ASP A 146 -6.57 1.36 -11.08
N GLN A 147 -5.68 1.80 -11.97
CA GLN A 147 -6.07 2.11 -13.36
C GLN A 147 -6.52 0.86 -14.13
N VAL A 148 -5.91 -0.30 -13.87
CA VAL A 148 -6.33 -1.58 -14.46
C VAL A 148 -7.72 -1.96 -13.96
N THR A 149 -7.98 -1.89 -12.66
CA THR A 149 -9.29 -2.20 -12.07
C THR A 149 -10.38 -1.28 -12.62
N VAL A 150 -10.07 -0.01 -12.81
CA VAL A 150 -10.96 0.96 -13.46
C VAL A 150 -11.20 0.63 -14.92
N ALA A 151 -10.16 0.30 -15.68
CA ALA A 151 -10.30 -0.09 -17.08
C ALA A 151 -11.16 -1.37 -17.21
N VAL A 152 -10.95 -2.35 -16.34
CA VAL A 152 -11.78 -3.56 -16.25
C VAL A 152 -13.23 -3.19 -15.95
N ARG A 153 -13.49 -2.29 -15.00
CA ARG A 153 -14.85 -1.81 -14.69
C ARG A 153 -15.51 -1.12 -15.89
N ALA A 154 -14.75 -0.39 -16.71
CA ALA A 154 -15.27 0.33 -17.87
C ALA A 154 -15.53 -0.60 -19.08
N VAL A 155 -14.72 -1.64 -19.27
CA VAL A 155 -14.76 -2.51 -20.45
C VAL A 155 -15.54 -3.81 -20.19
N SER A 156 -15.57 -4.29 -18.94
CA SER A 156 -16.20 -5.55 -18.56
C SER A 156 -17.39 -5.32 -17.63
N GLY A 157 -18.56 -5.82 -18.04
CA GLY A 157 -19.73 -5.95 -17.17
C GLY A 157 -19.68 -7.17 -16.23
N SER A 158 -18.63 -8.00 -16.31
CA SER A 158 -18.51 -9.21 -15.50
C SER A 158 -18.08 -8.88 -14.06
N PRO A 159 -18.91 -9.19 -13.04
CA PRO A 159 -18.53 -9.01 -11.64
C PRO A 159 -17.33 -9.88 -11.24
N LEU A 160 -17.12 -11.03 -11.91
CA LEU A 160 -15.96 -11.89 -11.68
C LEU A 160 -14.66 -11.25 -12.15
N ALA A 161 -14.68 -10.59 -13.32
CA ALA A 161 -13.50 -9.90 -13.84
C ALA A 161 -13.08 -8.76 -12.91
N LEU A 162 -14.05 -8.01 -12.37
CA LEU A 162 -13.80 -6.97 -11.39
C LEU A 162 -13.19 -7.54 -10.10
N ALA A 163 -13.74 -8.64 -9.56
CA ALA A 163 -13.20 -9.29 -8.37
C ALA A 163 -11.74 -9.75 -8.53
N VAL A 164 -11.40 -10.28 -9.71
CA VAL A 164 -10.02 -10.68 -10.03
C VAL A 164 -9.09 -9.46 -10.13
N ALA A 165 -9.55 -8.36 -10.74
CA ALA A 165 -8.78 -7.13 -10.82
C ALA A 165 -8.50 -6.55 -9.42
N THR A 166 -9.51 -6.44 -8.57
CA THR A 166 -9.37 -6.00 -7.17
C THR A 166 -8.44 -6.93 -6.38
N TYR A 167 -8.51 -8.25 -6.58
CA TYR A 167 -7.59 -9.20 -5.94
C TYR A 167 -6.14 -8.95 -6.33
N LEU A 168 -5.87 -8.70 -7.62
CA LEU A 168 -4.52 -8.41 -8.10
C LEU A 168 -4.01 -7.08 -7.57
N GLU A 169 -4.85 -6.05 -7.55
CA GLU A 169 -4.55 -4.73 -7.00
C GLU A 169 -4.17 -4.82 -5.51
N GLU A 170 -5.11 -5.26 -4.68
CA GLU A 170 -4.91 -5.31 -3.22
C GLU A 170 -3.81 -6.33 -2.83
N GLY A 171 -3.69 -7.43 -3.59
CA GLY A 171 -2.65 -8.44 -3.38
C GLY A 171 -1.25 -7.95 -3.73
N ALA A 172 -1.08 -7.23 -4.84
CA ALA A 172 0.21 -6.68 -5.25
C ALA A 172 0.67 -5.56 -4.29
N GLU A 173 -0.26 -4.73 -3.82
CA GLU A 173 0.01 -3.76 -2.77
C GLU A 173 0.52 -4.42 -1.49
N ALA A 174 -0.11 -5.52 -1.06
CA ALA A 174 0.33 -6.28 0.11
C ALA A 174 1.73 -6.87 -0.07
N VAL A 175 2.05 -7.39 -1.26
CA VAL A 175 3.40 -7.88 -1.59
C VAL A 175 4.42 -6.74 -1.54
N ALA A 176 4.11 -5.58 -2.12
CA ALA A 176 4.98 -4.41 -2.08
C ALA A 176 5.20 -3.90 -0.65
N ALA A 177 4.16 -3.90 0.19
CA ALA A 177 4.27 -3.56 1.62
C ALA A 177 5.18 -4.55 2.37
N LEU A 178 5.07 -5.85 2.10
CA LEU A 178 5.95 -6.87 2.68
C LEU A 178 7.40 -6.71 2.22
N LEU A 179 7.63 -6.37 0.95
CA LEU A 179 8.97 -6.06 0.45
C LEU A 179 9.57 -4.83 1.15
N LEU A 180 8.78 -3.79 1.36
CA LEU A 180 9.20 -2.62 2.13
C LEU A 180 9.59 -3.02 3.56
N LEU A 181 8.74 -3.80 4.24
CA LEU A 181 9.03 -4.31 5.59
C LEU A 181 10.31 -5.15 5.62
N ALA A 182 10.50 -6.04 4.65
CA ALA A 182 11.70 -6.88 4.53
C ALA A 182 12.96 -6.03 4.34
N VAL A 183 12.89 -4.99 3.49
CA VAL A 183 14.02 -4.10 3.24
C VAL A 183 14.34 -3.23 4.46
N VAL A 184 13.33 -2.70 5.15
CA VAL A 184 13.52 -1.88 6.36
C VAL A 184 14.03 -2.75 7.52
N SER A 185 13.53 -3.97 7.69
CA SER A 185 14.00 -4.89 8.73
C SER A 185 15.41 -5.41 8.48
N ALA A 186 15.86 -5.50 7.22
CA ALA A 186 17.24 -5.83 6.88
C ALA A 186 18.24 -4.71 7.24
N TRP A 187 17.76 -3.53 7.66
CA TRP A 187 18.62 -2.48 8.17
C TRP A 187 19.30 -2.91 9.47
N ARG A 188 20.63 -2.76 9.50
CA ARG A 188 21.42 -2.92 10.71
C ARG A 188 22.15 -1.60 11.00
N PRO A 189 22.05 -1.05 12.22
CA PRO A 189 22.96 0.01 12.62
C PRO A 189 24.38 -0.56 12.55
N GLY A 190 25.26 0.12 11.81
CA GLY A 190 26.66 -0.25 11.82
C GLY A 190 27.17 -0.07 13.23
N ARG A 191 27.87 -1.08 13.78
CA ARG A 191 28.68 -0.89 14.97
C ARG A 191 29.79 0.09 14.58
N THR A 192 29.63 1.35 14.97
CA THR A 192 30.73 2.32 15.03
C THR A 192 31.47 2.11 16.33
#